data_AF-A0A816FN72-F1
#
_entry.id   AF-A0A816FN72-F1
#
_cell.length_a   1.000
_cell.length_b   1.000
_cell.length_c   1.000
_cell.angle_alpha   90.00
_cell.angle_beta   90.00
_cell.angle_gamma   90.00
#
_symmetry.space_group_name_H-M   'P 1'
#
loop_
_entity.id
_entity.type
_entity.pdbx_description
1 polymer ?
#
loop_
_entity_poly.entity_id
_entity_poly.type
_entity_poly.pdbx_seq_one_letter_code
_entity_poly.pdbx_strand_id
1 'polypeptide(L)'
;MHPRYRLGYIIAEDPSSYQIPTIEPVHIWNSSNKDIVSLRKNLLRQWIFASIELWTVIFLISTIYFGSGSNPSKYTDNLDVNIIDYDGDLAGYYFTNAFRQTASGNSTLHWCYKDSSDFNHNVDDTQDEVQNGKVWAAVVLRADTTRLINQSFAALANTTTTLISPFISTLPILVIYGDGRNTFTVNTYVLPPIRSAIAKASAQYGQYLRSTLIHNLSSSANSANNYTQQLFNTFQIGSLLVDPLSASYQNIHPGSPLV
;
A
#
# COMPACT_ATOMS: atom_id res chain seq x y z
N MET A 1 -3.30 -19.68 86.00
CA MET A 1 -3.10 -21.10 85.66
C MET A 1 -2.61 -21.15 84.22
N HIS A 2 -1.30 -21.33 83.98
CA HIS A 2 -0.73 -21.36 82.63
C HIS A 2 -0.52 -22.80 82.15
N PRO A 3 -0.98 -23.18 80.95
CA PRO A 3 -0.71 -24.51 80.41
C PRO A 3 0.75 -24.59 79.96
N ARG A 4 1.49 -25.56 80.52
CA ARG A 4 2.85 -25.91 80.08
C ARG A 4 2.72 -26.78 78.83
N TYR A 5 3.07 -26.24 77.66
CA TYR A 5 3.28 -27.05 76.47
C TYR A 5 4.62 -27.79 76.59
N ARG A 6 4.58 -29.12 76.79
CA ARG A 6 5.74 -29.99 76.61
C ARG A 6 5.95 -30.17 75.10
N LEU A 7 7.02 -29.59 74.55
CA LEU A 7 7.54 -30.04 73.26
C LEU A 7 8.09 -31.47 73.44
N GLY A 8 7.30 -32.46 73.02
CA GLY A 8 7.82 -33.79 72.75
C GLY A 8 8.57 -33.73 71.42
N TYR A 9 9.88 -33.87 71.45
CA TYR A 9 10.68 -34.12 70.26
C TYR A 9 10.35 -35.54 69.79
N ILE A 10 9.63 -35.62 68.67
CA ILE A 10 9.49 -36.88 67.92
C ILE A 10 10.88 -37.16 67.37
N ILE A 11 11.54 -38.17 67.94
CA ILE A 11 12.77 -38.72 67.37
C ILE A 11 12.38 -39.23 65.99
N ALA A 12 12.93 -38.63 64.93
CA ALA A 12 12.73 -39.13 63.58
C ALA A 12 13.18 -40.58 63.56
N GLU A 13 12.26 -41.51 63.33
CA GLU A 13 12.58 -42.92 63.11
C GLU A 13 13.61 -43.00 61.98
N ASP A 14 14.64 -43.80 62.18
CA ASP A 14 15.75 -43.97 61.24
C ASP A 14 15.18 -44.25 59.83
N PRO A 15 15.44 -43.39 58.82
CA PRO A 15 14.88 -43.52 57.48
C PRO A 15 15.28 -44.84 56.79
N SER A 16 16.28 -45.55 57.31
CA SER A 16 16.68 -46.88 56.81
C SER A 16 15.71 -48.01 57.20
N SER A 17 14.81 -47.79 58.15
CA SER A 17 13.82 -48.80 58.59
C SER A 17 12.55 -48.83 57.74
N TYR A 18 12.33 -47.83 56.90
CA TYR A 18 11.23 -47.83 55.93
C TYR A 18 11.61 -48.73 54.77
N GLN A 19 10.97 -49.90 54.67
CA GLN A 19 11.02 -50.69 53.44
C GLN A 19 10.50 -49.79 52.31
N ILE A 20 11.40 -49.34 51.44
CA ILE A 20 11.02 -48.63 50.22
C ILE A 20 10.23 -49.65 49.42
N PRO A 21 8.90 -49.52 49.28
CA PRO A 21 8.16 -50.45 48.44
C PRO A 21 8.78 -50.34 47.05
N THR A 22 9.32 -51.44 46.53
CA THR A 22 9.83 -51.54 45.17
C THR A 22 8.63 -51.52 44.22
N ILE A 23 8.02 -50.35 44.07
CA ILE A 23 6.98 -50.12 43.09
C ILE A 23 7.72 -49.97 41.77
N GLU A 24 7.78 -51.06 41.00
CA GLU A 24 8.26 -50.97 39.63
C GLU A 24 7.42 -49.90 38.91
N PRO A 25 8.06 -48.94 38.21
CA PRO A 25 7.34 -47.88 37.53
C PRO A 25 6.41 -48.50 36.49
N VAL A 26 5.12 -48.55 36.80
CA VAL A 26 4.12 -49.12 35.90
C VAL A 26 3.97 -48.18 34.71
N HIS A 27 4.47 -48.62 33.56
CA HIS A 27 4.42 -47.81 32.34
C HIS A 27 2.97 -47.57 31.94
N ILE A 28 2.54 -46.30 31.96
CA ILE A 28 1.15 -45.87 31.76
C ILE A 28 0.57 -46.41 30.45
N TRP A 29 1.41 -46.56 29.42
CA TRP A 29 0.99 -47.00 28.10
C TRP A 29 0.85 -48.53 27.94
N ASN A 30 1.52 -49.34 28.77
CA ASN A 30 1.58 -50.80 28.59
C ASN A 30 0.92 -51.60 29.75
N SER A 31 0.40 -50.91 30.77
CA SER A 31 -0.24 -51.61 31.89
C SER A 31 -1.60 -52.21 31.49
N SER A 32 -1.92 -53.42 31.97
CA SER A 32 -3.27 -54.01 31.85
C SER A 32 -4.15 -53.70 33.07
N ASN A 33 -3.66 -52.88 34.01
CA ASN A 33 -4.41 -52.53 35.21
C ASN A 33 -5.67 -51.70 34.84
N LYS A 34 -6.85 -52.14 35.33
CA LYS A 34 -8.16 -51.53 35.05
C LYS A 34 -8.20 -50.05 35.41
N ASP A 35 -7.53 -49.65 36.49
CA ASP A 35 -7.49 -48.26 36.93
C ASP A 35 -6.74 -47.38 35.93
N ILE A 36 -5.60 -47.86 35.43
CA ILE A 36 -4.76 -47.16 34.44
C ILE A 36 -5.46 -47.12 33.07
N VAL A 37 -6.23 -48.15 32.72
CA VAL A 37 -7.08 -48.15 31.51
C VAL A 37 -8.18 -47.08 31.62
N SER A 38 -8.84 -46.95 32.78
CA SER A 38 -9.87 -45.94 33.01
C SER A 38 -9.31 -44.50 32.96
N LEU A 39 -8.11 -44.29 33.53
CA LEU A 39 -7.41 -43.01 33.49
C LEU A 39 -7.05 -42.61 32.05
N ARG A 40 -6.49 -43.53 31.26
CA ARG A 40 -6.18 -43.29 29.84
C ARG A 40 -7.42 -42.92 29.04
N LYS A 41 -8.55 -43.60 29.27
CA LYS A 41 -9.82 -43.28 28.61
C LYS A 41 -10.30 -41.87 28.94
N ASN A 42 -10.19 -41.45 30.20
CA ASN A 42 -10.58 -40.11 30.64
C ASN A 42 -9.65 -39.02 30.06
N LEU A 43 -8.33 -39.26 30.07
CA LEU A 43 -7.35 -38.36 29.47
C LEU A 43 -7.56 -38.23 27.96
N LEU A 44 -7.73 -39.35 27.25
CA LEU A 44 -8.01 -39.34 25.81
C LEU A 44 -9.31 -38.61 25.50
N ARG A 45 -10.36 -38.84 26.30
CA ARG A 45 -11.64 -38.13 26.17
C ARG A 45 -11.42 -36.61 26.32
N GLN A 46 -10.74 -36.17 27.38
CA GLN A 46 -10.44 -34.75 27.60
C GLN A 46 -9.62 -34.15 26.45
N TRP A 47 -8.61 -34.85 25.96
CA TRP A 47 -7.81 -34.44 24.81
C TRP A 47 -8.64 -34.28 23.54
N ILE A 48 -9.53 -35.23 23.26
CA ILE A 48 -10.45 -35.15 22.11
C ILE A 48 -11.38 -33.95 22.25
N PHE A 49 -11.97 -33.74 23.44
CA PHE A 49 -12.84 -32.58 23.68
C PHE A 49 -12.11 -31.25 23.50
N ALA A 50 -10.93 -31.09 24.12
CA ALA A 50 -10.11 -29.89 23.98
C ALA A 50 -9.68 -29.64 22.53
N SER A 51 -9.35 -30.71 21.79
CA SER A 51 -9.02 -30.60 20.36
C SER A 51 -10.22 -30.09 19.57
N ILE A 52 -11.39 -30.71 19.72
CA ILE A 52 -12.61 -30.32 19.00
C ILE A 52 -12.99 -28.86 19.30
N GLU A 53 -12.87 -28.43 20.55
CA GLU A 53 -13.11 -27.05 20.96
C GLU A 53 -12.15 -26.08 20.25
N LEU A 54 -10.84 -26.37 20.27
CA LEU A 54 -9.84 -25.55 19.58
C LEU A 54 -10.09 -25.48 18.06
N TRP A 55 -10.37 -26.62 17.41
CA TRP A 55 -10.70 -26.67 15.99
C TRP A 55 -11.93 -25.83 15.66
N THR A 56 -12.94 -25.84 16.53
CA THR A 56 -14.16 -25.04 16.36
C THR A 56 -13.85 -23.55 16.44
N VAL A 57 -13.03 -23.12 17.40
CA VAL A 57 -12.61 -21.72 17.53
C VAL A 57 -11.79 -21.26 16.33
N ILE A 58 -10.82 -22.07 15.88
CA ILE A 58 -10.02 -21.77 14.69
C ILE A 58 -10.91 -21.65 13.45
N PHE A 59 -11.87 -22.56 13.27
CA PHE A 59 -12.78 -22.54 12.12
C PHE A 59 -13.72 -21.33 12.16
N LEU A 60 -14.21 -20.96 13.34
CA LEU A 60 -15.06 -19.77 13.53
C LEU A 60 -14.31 -18.49 13.15
N ILE A 61 -13.10 -18.30 13.68
CA ILE A 61 -12.26 -17.14 13.38
C ILE A 61 -11.89 -17.12 11.89
N SER A 62 -11.54 -18.27 11.32
CA SER A 62 -11.21 -18.38 9.89
C SER A 62 -12.41 -18.03 9.01
N THR A 63 -13.61 -18.48 9.36
CA THR A 63 -14.84 -18.16 8.61
C THR A 63 -15.12 -16.66 8.64
N ILE A 64 -14.93 -16.00 9.78
CA ILE A 64 -15.07 -14.53 9.90
C ILE A 64 -14.00 -13.84 9.04
N TYR A 65 -12.75 -14.29 9.13
CA TYR A 65 -11.62 -13.75 8.36
C TYR A 65 -11.87 -13.85 6.84
N PHE A 66 -12.12 -15.05 6.33
CA PHE A 66 -12.39 -15.27 4.90
C PHE A 66 -13.70 -14.62 4.45
N GLY A 67 -14.73 -14.61 5.31
CA GLY A 67 -15.99 -13.91 5.05
C GLY A 67 -15.78 -12.41 4.83
N SER A 68 -14.97 -11.78 5.70
CA SER A 68 -14.62 -10.35 5.58
C SER A 68 -13.86 -10.04 4.29
N GLY A 69 -13.05 -10.97 3.80
CA GLY A 69 -12.26 -10.84 2.57
C GLY A 69 -12.96 -11.28 1.29
N SER A 70 -14.24 -11.67 1.32
CA SER A 70 -14.92 -12.25 0.14
C SER A 70 -15.25 -11.25 -0.96
N ASN A 71 -15.35 -9.95 -0.65
CA ASN A 71 -15.62 -8.88 -1.63
C ASN A 71 -14.91 -7.57 -1.24
N PRO A 72 -13.57 -7.53 -1.20
CA PRO A 72 -12.82 -6.34 -0.79
C PRO A 72 -13.08 -5.16 -1.74
N SER A 73 -13.35 -5.49 -3.00
CA SER A 73 -13.67 -4.58 -4.09
C SER A 73 -14.97 -3.79 -3.83
N LYS A 74 -15.89 -4.31 -3.00
CA LYS A 74 -17.11 -3.59 -2.61
C LYS A 74 -16.86 -2.42 -1.65
N TYR A 75 -15.73 -2.44 -0.93
CA TYR A 75 -15.40 -1.46 0.09
C TYR A 75 -14.30 -0.50 -0.33
N THR A 76 -13.75 -0.64 -1.54
CA THR A 76 -12.74 0.27 -2.06
C THR A 76 -13.28 1.68 -2.23
N ASP A 77 -14.60 1.85 -2.39
CA ASP A 77 -15.25 3.15 -2.49
C ASP A 77 -15.16 3.97 -1.19
N ASN A 78 -14.72 3.38 -0.07
CA ASN A 78 -14.42 4.12 1.16
C ASN A 78 -12.95 4.54 1.26
N LEU A 79 -12.15 4.24 0.23
CA LEU A 79 -10.74 4.63 0.17
C LEU A 79 -10.65 5.99 -0.51
N ASP A 80 -10.77 7.04 0.29
CA ASP A 80 -10.66 8.42 -0.17
C ASP A 80 -9.24 8.73 -0.66
N VAL A 81 -9.14 9.30 -1.86
CA VAL A 81 -7.90 9.81 -2.43
C VAL A 81 -8.11 11.23 -2.93
N ASN A 82 -7.32 12.16 -2.39
CA ASN A 82 -7.37 13.55 -2.81
C ASN A 82 -6.66 13.73 -4.16
N ILE A 83 -7.32 14.44 -5.08
CA ILE A 83 -6.78 14.84 -6.38
C ILE A 83 -6.68 16.36 -6.37
N ILE A 84 -5.47 16.88 -6.45
CA ILE A 84 -5.17 18.31 -6.33
C ILE A 84 -4.40 18.76 -7.56
N ASP A 85 -4.89 19.83 -8.17
CA ASP A 85 -4.30 20.48 -9.33
C ASP A 85 -3.74 21.85 -8.91
N TYR A 86 -2.42 21.96 -8.75
CA TYR A 86 -1.75 23.25 -8.54
C TYR A 86 -1.35 23.94 -9.85
N ASP A 87 -1.47 23.27 -11.01
CA ASP A 87 -1.12 23.84 -12.31
C ASP A 87 -2.23 24.80 -12.79
N GLY A 88 -3.49 24.37 -12.72
CA GLY A 88 -4.65 25.17 -13.10
C GLY A 88 -4.72 25.54 -14.60
N ASP A 89 -3.87 24.92 -15.43
CA ASP A 89 -3.78 25.14 -16.87
C ASP A 89 -3.99 23.80 -17.61
N LEU A 90 -3.53 23.69 -18.85
CA LEU A 90 -3.87 22.61 -19.76
C LEU A 90 -3.45 21.22 -19.25
N ALA A 91 -2.27 21.09 -18.65
CA ALA A 91 -1.83 19.84 -18.01
C ALA A 91 -2.76 19.48 -16.85
N GLY A 92 -3.15 20.46 -16.03
CA GLY A 92 -4.17 20.33 -14.99
C GLY A 92 -5.53 19.85 -15.49
N TYR A 93 -5.98 20.40 -16.62
CA TYR A 93 -7.21 19.96 -17.29
C TYR A 93 -7.14 18.47 -17.70
N TYR A 94 -6.08 18.05 -18.40
CA TYR A 94 -5.93 16.65 -18.81
C TYR A 94 -5.75 15.70 -17.63
N PHE A 95 -5.01 16.14 -16.61
CA PHE A 95 -4.84 15.41 -15.35
C PHE A 95 -6.19 15.17 -14.67
N THR A 96 -6.92 16.23 -14.33
CA THR A 96 -8.20 16.14 -13.63
C THR A 96 -9.23 15.35 -14.44
N ASN A 97 -9.28 15.56 -15.77
CA ASN A 97 -10.20 14.85 -16.65
C ASN A 97 -9.89 13.34 -16.73
N ALA A 98 -8.61 12.95 -16.75
CA ALA A 98 -8.24 11.55 -16.75
C ALA A 98 -8.65 10.83 -15.47
N PHE A 99 -8.54 11.47 -14.30
CA PHE A 99 -9.07 10.92 -13.05
C PHE A 99 -10.59 10.78 -13.09
N ARG A 100 -11.33 11.77 -13.61
CA ARG A 100 -12.80 11.69 -13.77
C ARG A 100 -13.24 10.57 -14.72
N GLN A 101 -12.48 10.35 -15.78
CA GLN A 101 -12.76 9.32 -16.78
C GLN A 101 -12.20 7.95 -16.43
N THR A 102 -11.38 7.84 -15.37
CA THR A 102 -10.94 6.55 -14.87
C THR A 102 -12.11 6.01 -14.06
N ALA A 103 -13.06 5.45 -14.82
CA ALA A 103 -14.37 5.06 -14.35
C ALA A 103 -14.29 4.08 -13.20
N SER A 104 -15.36 4.10 -12.43
CA SER A 104 -15.51 3.23 -11.29
C SER A 104 -15.68 1.75 -11.72
N GLY A 105 -14.61 1.02 -12.02
CA GLY A 105 -14.62 -0.46 -12.08
C GLY A 105 -14.90 -1.15 -10.74
N ASN A 106 -14.74 -2.47 -10.64
CA ASN A 106 -15.07 -3.20 -9.40
C ASN A 106 -14.19 -2.85 -8.18
N SER A 107 -13.14 -2.04 -8.32
CA SER A 107 -12.19 -1.67 -7.26
C SER A 107 -11.89 -0.18 -7.33
N THR A 108 -12.83 0.66 -6.91
CA THR A 108 -12.73 2.09 -7.15
C THR A 108 -12.50 2.88 -5.93
N LEU A 109 -11.51 3.75 -6.04
CA LEU A 109 -11.26 4.75 -5.03
C LEU A 109 -12.30 5.83 -5.15
N HIS A 110 -12.61 6.45 -4.02
CA HIS A 110 -13.39 7.66 -4.02
C HIS A 110 -12.44 8.84 -4.26
N TRP A 111 -12.55 9.41 -5.46
CA TRP A 111 -11.73 10.54 -5.89
C TRP A 111 -12.29 11.84 -5.30
N CYS A 112 -11.54 12.43 -4.37
CA CYS A 112 -11.87 13.70 -3.73
C CYS A 112 -11.14 14.83 -4.47
N TYR A 113 -11.83 15.56 -5.34
CA TYR A 113 -11.25 16.72 -6.02
C TYR A 113 -11.19 17.90 -5.04
N LYS A 114 -9.99 18.42 -4.81
CA LYS A 114 -9.74 19.55 -3.91
C LYS A 114 -9.13 20.71 -4.67
N ASP A 115 -9.47 21.92 -4.24
CA ASP A 115 -8.88 23.12 -4.80
C ASP A 115 -7.48 23.33 -4.21
N SER A 116 -6.56 23.86 -4.98
CA SER A 116 -5.21 24.18 -4.51
C SER A 116 -5.21 25.24 -3.40
N SER A 117 -6.22 26.11 -3.37
CA SER A 117 -6.43 27.11 -2.33
C SER A 117 -6.76 26.52 -0.96
N ASP A 118 -7.34 25.31 -0.90
CA ASP A 118 -7.63 24.61 0.37
C ASP A 118 -6.35 24.26 1.16
N PHE A 119 -5.21 24.22 0.47
CA PHE A 119 -3.91 23.82 0.99
C PHE A 119 -2.87 24.94 0.96
N ASN A 120 -3.29 26.21 0.86
CA ASN A 120 -2.38 27.36 0.72
C ASN A 120 -1.36 27.21 -0.42
N HIS A 121 -1.66 26.43 -1.46
CA HIS A 121 -0.70 26.08 -2.52
C HIS A 121 0.55 25.34 -2.02
N ASN A 122 0.48 24.70 -0.84
CA ASN A 122 1.57 23.94 -0.23
C ASN A 122 1.30 22.43 -0.25
N VAL A 123 2.31 21.68 -0.69
CA VAL A 123 2.30 20.21 -0.70
C VAL A 123 2.38 19.64 0.72
N ASP A 124 3.00 20.34 1.67
CA ASP A 124 3.12 19.87 3.06
C ASP A 124 1.74 19.73 3.72
N ASP A 125 0.84 20.69 3.50
CA ASP A 125 -0.54 20.63 4.02
C ASP A 125 -1.30 19.41 3.46
N THR A 126 -1.00 19.03 2.21
CA THR A 126 -1.53 17.80 1.60
C THR A 126 -0.94 16.55 2.24
N GLN A 127 0.36 16.57 2.53
CA GLN A 127 1.05 15.48 3.21
C GLN A 127 0.45 15.22 4.60
N ASP A 128 0.13 16.28 5.33
CA ASP A 128 -0.50 16.21 6.65
C ASP A 128 -1.86 15.51 6.62
N GLU A 129 -2.66 15.64 5.55
CA GLU A 129 -3.93 14.90 5.45
C GLU A 129 -3.73 13.39 5.31
N VAL A 130 -2.72 12.98 4.53
CA VAL A 130 -2.34 11.57 4.39
C VAL A 130 -1.76 11.05 5.71
N GLN A 131 -0.95 11.87 6.39
CA GLN A 131 -0.31 11.52 7.65
C GLN A 131 -1.33 11.34 8.77
N ASN A 132 -2.31 12.24 8.87
CA ASN A 132 -3.29 12.27 9.95
C ASN A 132 -4.47 11.29 9.79
N GLY A 133 -4.45 10.39 8.83
CA GLY A 133 -5.52 9.41 8.71
C GLY A 133 -6.66 9.79 7.77
N LYS A 134 -6.75 11.05 7.34
CA LYS A 134 -7.96 11.60 6.69
C LYS A 134 -8.24 10.98 5.32
N VAL A 135 -7.19 10.75 4.54
CA VAL A 135 -7.25 10.11 3.21
C VAL A 135 -6.20 9.01 3.11
N TRP A 136 -6.37 8.08 2.18
CA TRP A 136 -5.44 6.97 1.97
C TRP A 136 -4.22 7.35 1.13
N ALA A 137 -4.42 8.27 0.18
CA ALA A 137 -3.38 8.84 -0.64
C ALA A 137 -3.79 10.25 -1.11
N ALA A 138 -2.82 11.00 -1.59
CA ALA A 138 -3.03 12.23 -2.32
C ALA A 138 -2.23 12.20 -3.62
N VAL A 139 -2.83 12.66 -4.71
CA VAL A 139 -2.19 12.84 -6.00
C VAL A 139 -2.19 14.32 -6.32
N VAL A 140 -0.99 14.86 -6.46
CA VAL A 140 -0.74 16.27 -6.62
C VAL A 140 -0.10 16.51 -7.97
N LEU A 141 -0.72 17.35 -8.80
CA LEU A 141 -0.05 17.95 -9.94
C LEU A 141 0.65 19.23 -9.48
N ARG A 142 1.96 19.35 -9.71
CA ARG A 142 2.75 20.52 -9.29
C ARG A 142 2.36 21.77 -10.07
N ALA A 143 2.52 22.92 -9.44
CA ALA A 143 2.35 24.22 -10.08
C ALA A 143 3.30 24.38 -11.27
N ASP A 144 2.90 25.21 -12.24
CA ASP A 144 3.68 25.52 -13.45
C ASP A 144 4.03 24.31 -14.35
N THR A 145 3.37 23.16 -14.17
CA THR A 145 3.62 21.96 -14.98
C THR A 145 3.44 22.25 -16.47
N THR A 146 2.34 22.88 -16.87
CA THR A 146 2.08 23.25 -18.27
C THR A 146 3.19 24.15 -18.82
N ARG A 147 3.56 25.18 -18.05
CA ARG A 147 4.62 26.12 -18.43
C ARG A 147 5.96 25.42 -18.61
N LEU A 148 6.35 24.55 -17.67
CA LEU A 148 7.62 23.81 -17.71
C LEU A 148 7.67 22.82 -18.87
N ILE A 149 6.56 22.14 -19.18
CA ILE A 149 6.47 21.22 -20.33
C ILE A 149 6.61 22.01 -21.63
N ASN A 150 5.89 23.12 -21.77
CA ASN A 150 5.97 23.97 -22.96
C ASN A 150 7.37 24.57 -23.15
N GLN A 151 8.04 25.01 -22.07
CA GLN A 151 9.43 25.49 -22.12
C GLN A 151 10.40 24.37 -22.55
N SER A 152 10.22 23.16 -22.03
CA SER A 152 11.00 21.98 -22.42
C SER A 152 10.83 21.68 -23.90
N PHE A 153 9.58 21.71 -24.35
CA PHE A 153 9.20 21.46 -25.73
C PHE A 153 9.75 22.53 -26.69
N ALA A 154 9.74 23.81 -26.30
CA ALA A 154 10.33 24.90 -27.06
C ALA A 154 11.86 24.81 -27.15
N ALA A 155 12.53 24.43 -26.05
CA ALA A 155 13.98 24.20 -26.04
C ALA A 155 14.38 23.06 -26.98
N LEU A 156 13.59 21.97 -27.00
CA LEU A 156 13.78 20.83 -27.91
C LEU A 156 13.69 21.22 -29.39
N ALA A 157 12.76 22.12 -29.74
CA ALA A 157 12.59 22.59 -31.13
C ALA A 157 13.79 23.39 -31.66
N ASN A 158 14.61 23.99 -30.77
CA ASN A 158 15.72 24.88 -31.12
C ASN A 158 17.10 24.18 -31.19
N THR A 159 17.17 22.85 -31.10
CA THR A 159 18.30 21.98 -31.49
C THR A 159 19.68 22.22 -30.86
N THR A 160 19.78 23.01 -29.79
CA THR A 160 21.05 23.21 -29.08
C THR A 160 20.88 22.84 -27.63
N THR A 161 21.74 21.96 -27.16
CA THR A 161 21.95 21.49 -25.79
C THR A 161 21.24 20.19 -25.39
N THR A 162 22.09 19.28 -24.89
CA THR A 162 21.82 18.18 -23.97
C THR A 162 20.52 18.36 -23.19
N LEU A 163 19.71 17.30 -23.17
CA LEU A 163 18.50 17.07 -22.36
C LEU A 163 18.73 17.37 -20.86
N ILE A 164 18.91 18.63 -20.51
CA ILE A 164 18.88 19.17 -19.16
C ILE A 164 17.69 20.13 -19.14
N SER A 165 16.52 19.64 -19.57
CA SER A 165 15.31 20.39 -19.25
C SER A 165 15.14 20.34 -17.73
N PRO A 166 14.89 21.48 -17.05
CA PRO A 166 14.54 21.50 -15.62
C PRO A 166 13.34 20.60 -15.28
N PHE A 167 12.57 20.19 -16.29
CA PHE A 167 11.51 19.21 -16.21
C PHE A 167 11.97 17.78 -15.86
N ILE A 168 13.15 17.37 -16.33
CA ILE A 168 13.68 16.02 -16.03
C ILE A 168 14.08 15.91 -14.56
N SER A 169 14.40 17.04 -13.91
CA SER A 169 14.76 17.07 -12.49
C SER A 169 13.55 17.12 -11.55
N THR A 170 12.36 17.49 -12.05
CA THR A 170 11.18 17.76 -11.20
C THR A 170 9.96 17.07 -11.81
N LEU A 171 9.72 15.82 -11.41
CA LEU A 171 8.57 15.02 -11.89
C LEU A 171 7.24 15.78 -11.69
N PRO A 172 6.38 15.94 -12.70
CA PRO A 172 5.20 16.81 -12.61
C PRO A 172 4.17 16.34 -11.57
N ILE A 173 4.03 15.03 -11.38
CA ILE A 173 3.07 14.46 -10.43
C ILE A 173 3.79 13.96 -9.18
N LEU A 174 3.23 14.24 -8.00
CA LEU A 174 3.62 13.67 -6.73
C LEU A 174 2.46 12.85 -6.15
N VAL A 175 2.69 11.57 -5.93
CA VAL A 175 1.77 10.66 -5.26
C VAL A 175 2.26 10.46 -3.83
N ILE A 176 1.50 10.95 -2.86
CA ILE A 176 1.78 10.82 -1.43
C ILE A 176 0.88 9.72 -0.87
N TYR A 177 1.45 8.73 -0.20
CA TYR A 177 0.71 7.64 0.43
C TYR A 177 1.45 7.15 1.69
N GLY A 178 0.76 6.40 2.55
CA GLY A 178 1.37 5.81 3.74
C GLY A 178 1.10 4.32 3.86
N ASP A 179 2.14 3.51 3.84
CA ASP A 179 2.01 2.04 4.01
C ASP A 179 1.79 1.64 5.48
N GLY A 180 2.12 2.51 6.43
CA GLY A 180 2.03 2.24 7.86
C GLY A 180 0.65 1.82 8.38
N ARG A 181 -0.44 2.06 7.62
CA ARG A 181 -1.78 1.56 7.98
C ARG A 181 -1.98 0.11 7.57
N ASN A 182 -1.76 -0.18 6.29
CA ASN A 182 -1.87 -1.51 5.71
C ASN A 182 -1.21 -1.53 4.32
N THR A 183 0.03 -2.03 4.25
CA THR A 183 0.80 -2.16 3.02
C THR A 183 0.09 -2.98 1.94
N PHE A 184 -0.68 -4.00 2.33
CA PHE A 184 -1.43 -4.82 1.37
C PHE A 184 -2.55 -4.01 0.72
N THR A 185 -3.35 -3.29 1.52
CA THR A 185 -4.44 -2.46 1.00
C THR A 185 -3.91 -1.40 0.02
N VAL A 186 -2.83 -0.72 0.38
CA VAL A 186 -2.25 0.34 -0.45
C VAL A 186 -1.76 -0.22 -1.79
N ASN A 187 -1.00 -1.31 -1.77
CA ASN A 187 -0.41 -1.88 -2.99
C ASN A 187 -1.43 -2.59 -3.88
N THR A 188 -2.47 -3.21 -3.30
CA THR A 188 -3.45 -3.99 -4.05
C THR A 188 -4.64 -3.14 -4.53
N TYR A 189 -5.07 -2.14 -3.76
CA TYR A 189 -6.30 -1.39 -4.04
C TYR A 189 -6.08 0.10 -4.29
N VAL A 190 -5.10 0.75 -3.65
CA VAL A 190 -4.93 2.21 -3.76
C VAL A 190 -4.04 2.61 -4.93
N LEU A 191 -2.83 2.09 -5.02
CA LEU A 191 -1.87 2.50 -6.05
C LEU A 191 -2.23 2.08 -7.48
N PRO A 192 -2.78 0.88 -7.75
CA PRO A 192 -3.11 0.48 -9.12
C PRO A 192 -4.07 1.42 -9.87
N PRO A 193 -5.23 1.83 -9.32
CA PRO A 193 -6.11 2.78 -9.98
C PRO A 193 -5.47 4.17 -10.14
N ILE A 194 -4.66 4.65 -9.18
CA ILE A 194 -3.90 5.90 -9.31
C ILE A 194 -2.93 5.82 -10.50
N ARG A 195 -2.15 4.74 -10.59
CA ARG A 195 -1.22 4.49 -11.70
C ARG A 195 -1.93 4.46 -13.05
N SER A 196 -3.10 3.82 -13.10
CA SER A 196 -3.92 3.76 -14.31
C SER A 196 -4.42 5.15 -14.73
N ALA A 197 -4.90 5.96 -13.79
CA ALA A 197 -5.35 7.32 -14.04
C ALA A 197 -4.21 8.24 -14.51
N ILE A 198 -3.03 8.15 -13.89
CA ILE A 198 -1.83 8.90 -14.30
C ILE A 198 -1.38 8.50 -15.71
N ALA A 199 -1.32 7.20 -16.01
CA ALA A 199 -0.97 6.72 -17.34
C ALA A 199 -1.96 7.22 -18.40
N LYS A 200 -3.27 7.27 -18.07
CA LYS A 200 -4.30 7.84 -18.93
C LYS A 200 -4.12 9.35 -19.13
N ALA A 201 -3.85 10.10 -18.06
CA ALA A 201 -3.57 11.54 -18.13
C ALA A 201 -2.38 11.83 -19.04
N SER A 202 -1.29 11.11 -18.82
CA SER A 202 -0.06 11.25 -19.57
C SER A 202 -0.24 10.91 -21.05
N ALA A 203 -0.98 9.84 -21.35
CA ALA A 203 -1.31 9.47 -22.73
C ALA A 203 -2.17 10.54 -23.43
N GLN A 204 -3.20 11.07 -22.76
CA GLN A 204 -4.07 12.10 -23.32
C GLN A 204 -3.32 13.41 -23.58
N TYR A 205 -2.52 13.87 -22.61
CA TYR A 205 -1.73 15.08 -22.77
C TYR A 205 -0.59 14.91 -23.79
N GLY A 206 0.05 13.73 -23.82
CA GLY A 206 1.06 13.40 -24.82
C GLY A 206 0.51 13.42 -26.25
N GLN A 207 -0.72 12.93 -26.46
CA GLN A 207 -1.39 13.06 -27.76
C GLN A 207 -1.60 14.52 -28.17
N TYR A 208 -2.02 15.38 -27.23
CA TYR A 208 -2.16 16.81 -27.47
C TYR A 208 -0.83 17.48 -27.86
N LEU A 209 0.25 17.18 -27.13
CA LEU A 209 1.57 17.72 -27.45
C LEU A 209 2.05 17.26 -28.83
N ARG A 210 1.83 15.98 -29.19
CA ARG A 210 2.15 15.45 -30.52
C ARG A 210 1.36 16.13 -31.63
N SER A 211 0.04 16.34 -31.45
CA SER A 211 -0.76 17.02 -32.48
C SER A 211 -0.32 18.47 -32.66
N THR A 212 0.02 19.15 -31.57
CA THR A 212 0.52 20.53 -31.59
C THR A 212 1.88 20.62 -32.28
N LEU A 213 2.77 19.65 -32.02
CA LEU A 213 4.05 19.55 -32.70
C LEU A 213 3.88 19.38 -34.22
N ILE A 214 3.07 18.41 -34.62
CA ILE A 214 2.81 18.12 -36.04
C ILE A 214 2.21 19.35 -36.74
N HIS A 215 1.27 20.04 -36.08
CA HIS A 215 0.68 21.27 -36.60
C HIS A 215 1.71 22.40 -36.75
N ASN A 216 2.58 22.60 -35.76
CA ASN A 216 3.63 23.62 -35.83
C ASN A 216 4.66 23.30 -36.92
N LEU A 217 5.05 22.04 -37.06
CA LEU A 217 5.96 21.58 -38.12
C LEU A 217 5.35 21.75 -39.52
N SER A 218 4.07 21.41 -39.70
CA SER A 218 3.39 21.54 -41.00
C SER A 218 3.16 23.00 -41.39
N SER A 219 2.91 23.89 -40.44
CA SER A 219 2.82 25.34 -40.69
C SER A 219 4.18 26.01 -40.99
N SER A 220 5.28 25.42 -40.50
CA SER A 220 6.65 25.84 -40.80
C SER A 220 7.21 25.27 -42.11
N ALA A 221 6.39 24.55 -42.89
CA ALA A 221 6.77 23.87 -44.14
C ALA A 221 7.19 24.80 -45.30
N ASN A 222 7.22 26.12 -45.09
CA ASN A 222 7.87 27.05 -46.04
C ASN A 222 9.41 27.04 -45.98
N SER A 223 10.02 26.23 -45.10
CA SER A 223 11.49 26.06 -45.00
C SER A 223 11.88 24.58 -45.16
N ALA A 224 11.87 24.07 -46.40
CA ALA A 224 12.06 22.66 -46.76
C ALA A 224 13.35 21.98 -46.27
N ASN A 225 14.36 22.72 -45.79
CA ASN A 225 15.61 22.17 -45.28
C ASN A 225 15.58 21.77 -43.79
N ASN A 226 14.56 22.17 -43.02
CA ASN A 226 14.47 21.87 -41.59
C ASN A 226 13.57 20.67 -41.24
N TYR A 227 12.76 20.20 -42.18
CA TYR A 227 11.72 19.20 -41.90
C TYR A 227 12.30 17.82 -41.55
N THR A 228 13.35 17.37 -42.25
CA THR A 228 13.99 16.07 -42.04
C THR A 228 14.81 16.03 -40.75
N GLN A 229 15.51 17.11 -40.40
CA GLN A 229 16.26 17.26 -39.14
C GLN A 229 15.31 17.36 -37.93
N GLN A 230 14.22 18.12 -38.07
CA GLN A 230 13.20 18.23 -37.02
C GLN A 230 12.48 16.90 -36.80
N LEU A 231 12.11 16.17 -37.86
CA LEU A 231 11.55 14.81 -37.73
C LEU A 231 12.53 13.85 -37.06
N PHE A 232 13.82 13.86 -37.43
CA PHE A 232 14.83 13.02 -36.78
C PHE A 232 14.99 13.34 -35.28
N ASN A 233 14.94 14.62 -34.93
CA ASN A 233 14.93 15.05 -33.54
C ASN A 233 13.64 14.64 -32.83
N THR A 234 12.46 14.68 -33.48
CA THR A 234 11.20 14.18 -32.90
C THR A 234 11.22 12.71 -32.50
N PHE A 235 11.97 11.86 -33.21
CA PHE A 235 12.18 10.45 -32.84
C PHE A 235 13.12 10.27 -31.63
N GLN A 236 14.00 11.23 -31.36
CA GLN A 236 14.88 11.24 -30.17
C GLN A 236 14.15 11.73 -28.90
N ILE A 237 12.97 12.37 -29.02
CA ILE A 237 12.13 12.89 -27.91
C ILE A 237 11.31 11.78 -27.23
N GLY A 238 11.76 10.52 -27.35
CA GLY A 238 10.97 9.33 -27.05
C GLY A 238 10.40 9.27 -25.62
N SER A 239 10.99 9.95 -24.63
CA SER A 239 10.48 9.93 -23.25
C SER A 239 9.43 11.01 -22.95
N LEU A 240 9.65 12.28 -23.33
CA LEU A 240 8.74 13.38 -23.02
C LEU A 240 7.39 13.27 -23.76
N LEU A 241 7.40 12.70 -24.98
CA LEU A 241 6.17 12.48 -25.76
C LEU A 241 5.43 11.20 -25.39
N VAL A 242 6.07 10.27 -24.67
CA VAL A 242 5.48 8.99 -24.26
C VAL A 242 4.89 9.12 -22.86
N ASP A 243 5.55 9.84 -21.95
CA ASP A 243 5.08 10.05 -20.59
C ASP A 243 5.32 11.50 -20.10
N PRO A 244 4.62 12.51 -20.66
CA PRO A 244 4.79 13.91 -20.25
C PRO A 244 4.37 14.17 -18.80
N LEU A 245 3.53 13.32 -18.19
CA LEU A 245 3.05 13.46 -16.82
C LEU A 245 3.58 12.34 -15.92
N SER A 246 4.91 12.20 -15.88
CA SER A 246 5.58 11.22 -15.01
C SER A 246 5.36 11.52 -13.52
N ALA A 247 5.25 10.45 -12.72
CA ALA A 247 4.91 10.56 -11.30
C ALA A 247 6.05 10.10 -10.38
N SER A 248 6.28 10.87 -9.33
CA SER A 248 7.05 10.48 -8.14
C SER A 248 6.13 9.87 -7.09
N TYR A 249 6.64 8.88 -6.36
CA TYR A 249 5.91 8.18 -5.31
C TYR A 249 6.62 8.40 -3.98
N GLN A 250 5.94 9.02 -3.03
CA GLN A 250 6.45 9.30 -1.70
C GLN A 250 5.64 8.53 -0.66
N ASN A 251 6.33 7.61 0.01
CA ASN A 251 5.78 6.89 1.15
C ASN A 251 6.13 7.63 2.44
N ILE A 252 5.14 8.25 3.08
CA ILE A 252 5.35 9.03 4.31
C ILE A 252 5.50 8.16 5.55
N HIS A 253 5.05 6.91 5.48
CA HIS A 253 5.16 5.93 6.55
C HIS A 253 5.60 4.61 5.95
N PRO A 254 6.90 4.44 5.65
CA PRO A 254 7.42 3.18 5.14
C PRO A 254 7.04 2.08 6.13
N GLY A 255 6.25 1.10 5.65
CA GLY A 255 5.92 -0.07 6.45
C GLY A 255 7.21 -0.76 6.88
N SER A 256 7.22 -1.36 8.07
CA SER A 256 8.32 -2.24 8.45
C SER A 256 8.56 -3.23 7.31
N PRO A 257 9.82 -3.45 6.88
CA PRO A 257 10.09 -4.54 5.96
C PRO A 257 9.48 -5.81 6.56
N LEU A 258 8.68 -6.52 5.77
CA LEU A 258 8.14 -7.81 6.15
C LEU A 258 9.36 -8.71 6.41
N VAL A 259 9.59 -9.05 7.68
CA VAL A 259 10.56 -10.08 8.09
C VAL A 259 9.89 -11.44 7.96
#